data_AF-A0A0E2D8P6-F1
#
_entry.id   AF-A0A0E2D8P6-F1
#
_cell.length_a   1.000
_cell.length_b   1.000
_cell.length_c   1.000
_cell.angle_alpha   90.00
_cell.angle_beta   90.00
_cell.angle_gamma   90.00
#
_symmetry.space_group_name_H-M   'P 1'
#
loop_
_entity.id
_entity.type
_entity.pdbx_description
1 polymer ?
#
loop_
_entity_poly.entity_id
_entity_poly.type
_entity_poly.pdbx_seq_one_letter_code
_entity_poly.pdbx_strand_id
1 'polypeptide(L)'
;MQETEKVTNENPNIKEETKNQKSTKELEFTEEVLALDEISKQTLFDSLYSAFVNTENRDTVLYLVLTKASKLLREKGVLKSSPEKDTEFSNRILKLSSQVRQVLFDSVSSAIENQNSRDTVLHILFWKSEKLLFESEK
;
A
#
# COMPACT_ATOMS: atom_id res chain seq x y z
N MET A 1 66.97 3.50 -36.10
CA MET A 1 66.24 2.26 -35.76
C MET A 1 64.81 2.72 -35.46
N GLN A 2 63.96 2.73 -36.49
CA GLN A 2 62.88 1.74 -36.75
C GLN A 2 61.81 1.79 -35.64
N GLU A 3 60.70 2.52 -35.85
CA GLU A 3 59.48 2.19 -36.63
C GLU A 3 58.38 1.48 -35.81
N THR A 4 57.21 2.14 -35.80
CA THR A 4 55.82 1.60 -35.80
C THR A 4 55.30 0.86 -34.55
N GLU A 5 54.07 1.05 -34.05
CA GLU A 5 52.80 1.33 -34.76
C GLU A 5 51.73 1.95 -33.82
N LYS A 6 50.95 2.90 -34.36
CA LYS A 6 49.65 3.35 -33.84
C LYS A 6 48.57 2.36 -34.28
N VAL A 7 47.56 2.09 -33.45
CA VAL A 7 46.15 2.04 -33.89
C VAL A 7 45.24 2.62 -32.82
N THR A 8 44.39 3.54 -33.28
CA THR A 8 43.31 4.29 -32.63
C THR A 8 41.98 3.63 -32.99
N ASN A 9 40.92 3.89 -32.21
CA ASN A 9 39.46 3.70 -32.45
C ASN A 9 38.82 2.81 -31.38
N GLU A 10 37.65 3.09 -30.81
CA GLU A 10 36.51 3.92 -31.22
C GLU A 10 35.67 4.24 -29.97
N ASN A 11 35.14 5.46 -29.87
CA ASN A 11 34.00 5.81 -29.00
C ASN A 11 32.73 5.44 -29.79
N PRO A 12 31.64 4.88 -29.22
CA PRO A 12 30.67 5.73 -28.51
C PRO A 12 29.78 5.02 -27.44
N ASN A 13 29.33 5.80 -26.45
CA ASN A 13 27.96 5.77 -25.90
C ASN A 13 27.35 4.39 -25.55
N ILE A 14 27.43 3.97 -24.29
CA ILE A 14 26.39 3.12 -23.69
C ILE A 14 25.49 3.99 -22.83
N LYS A 15 24.39 4.35 -23.49
CA LYS A 15 23.08 4.75 -22.98
C LYS A 15 22.74 4.22 -21.58
N GLU A 16 22.12 5.10 -20.81
CA GLU A 16 20.97 4.83 -19.93
C GLU A 16 20.76 3.37 -19.51
N GLU A 17 21.00 3.09 -18.22
CA GLU A 17 20.08 2.24 -17.47
C GLU A 17 19.50 3.02 -16.29
N THR A 18 18.55 3.88 -16.67
CA THR A 18 17.42 4.30 -15.86
C THR A 18 16.63 3.07 -15.37
N LYS A 19 17.06 2.43 -14.28
CA LYS A 19 16.25 1.47 -13.48
C LYS A 19 16.80 1.51 -12.04
N ASN A 20 16.22 2.23 -11.09
CA ASN A 20 14.92 1.98 -10.51
C ASN A 20 14.40 3.26 -9.82
N GLN A 21 13.60 4.06 -10.52
CA GLN A 21 12.75 5.09 -9.92
C GLN A 21 11.26 4.73 -10.08
N LYS A 22 10.94 3.43 -10.19
CA LYS A 22 9.57 2.97 -10.39
C LYS A 22 8.90 2.38 -9.14
N SER A 23 9.64 2.10 -8.06
CA SER A 23 9.06 1.45 -6.86
C SER A 23 8.60 2.41 -5.76
N THR A 24 8.97 3.69 -5.80
CA THR A 24 8.71 4.64 -4.69
C THR A 24 7.29 5.22 -4.68
N LYS A 25 6.51 5.05 -5.76
CA LYS A 25 5.08 5.42 -5.77
C LYS A 25 4.15 4.25 -5.47
N GLU A 26 4.68 3.03 -5.36
CA GLU A 26 3.87 1.82 -5.31
C GLU A 26 3.21 1.59 -3.93
N LEU A 27 3.65 2.30 -2.89
CA LEU A 27 3.20 2.10 -1.50
C LEU A 27 2.95 3.41 -0.72
N GLU A 28 2.65 4.50 -1.44
CA GLU A 28 2.48 5.83 -0.83
C GLU A 28 1.38 5.82 0.26
N PHE A 29 0.30 5.05 0.08
CA PHE A 29 -0.78 5.02 1.07
C PHE A 29 -0.38 4.27 2.35
N THR A 30 0.34 3.14 2.22
CA THR A 30 0.81 2.36 3.39
C THR A 30 1.79 3.17 4.23
N GLU A 31 2.75 3.83 3.58
CA GLU A 31 3.75 4.66 4.26
C GLU A 31 3.07 5.79 5.05
N GLU A 32 2.12 6.47 4.43
CA GLU A 32 1.38 7.57 5.07
C GLU A 32 0.53 7.09 6.25
N VAL A 33 -0.09 5.90 6.17
CA VAL A 33 -0.81 5.33 7.32
C VAL A 33 0.15 4.97 8.46
N LEU A 34 1.33 4.43 8.16
CA LEU A 34 2.31 4.05 9.19
C LEU A 34 3.03 5.27 9.81
N ALA A 35 3.09 6.39 9.07
CA ALA A 35 3.61 7.66 9.54
C ALA A 35 2.64 8.45 10.44
N LEU A 36 1.37 8.01 10.55
CA LEU A 36 0.41 8.59 11.48
C LEU A 36 0.90 8.52 12.93
N ASP A 37 0.46 9.48 13.74
CA ASP A 37 0.71 9.47 15.17
C ASP A 37 0.10 8.23 15.87
N GLU A 38 0.68 7.87 17.02
CA GLU A 38 0.30 6.67 17.77
C GLU A 38 -1.20 6.61 18.11
N ILE A 39 -1.83 7.75 18.40
CA ILE A 39 -3.26 7.82 18.73
C ILE A 39 -4.10 7.52 17.49
N SER A 40 -3.72 8.08 16.34
CA SER A 40 -4.37 7.82 15.06
C SER A 40 -4.23 6.35 14.63
N LYS A 41 -3.02 5.77 14.75
CA LYS A 41 -2.80 4.34 14.48
C LYS A 41 -3.61 3.44 15.41
N GLN A 42 -3.63 3.75 16.72
CA GLN A 42 -4.44 3.03 17.69
C GLN A 42 -5.93 3.09 17.32
N THR A 43 -6.44 4.29 17.01
CA THR A 43 -7.83 4.51 16.62
C THR A 43 -8.22 3.74 15.36
N LEU A 44 -7.30 3.59 14.40
CA LEU A 44 -7.52 2.81 13.19
C LEU A 44 -7.54 1.31 13.49
N PHE A 45 -6.58 0.83 14.27
CA PHE A 45 -6.50 -0.57 14.66
C PHE A 45 -7.68 -1.01 15.53
N ASP A 46 -8.08 -0.21 16.53
CA ASP A 46 -9.25 -0.52 17.36
C ASP A 46 -10.51 -0.59 16.51
N SER A 47 -10.62 0.24 15.47
CA SER A 47 -11.72 0.17 14.50
C SER A 47 -11.71 -1.12 13.71
N LEU A 48 -10.52 -1.54 13.24
CA LEU A 48 -10.35 -2.79 12.51
C LEU A 48 -10.69 -3.98 13.39
N TYR A 49 -10.12 -4.02 14.59
CA TYR A 49 -10.34 -5.11 15.54
C TYR A 49 -11.81 -5.18 15.95
N SER A 50 -12.43 -4.04 16.27
CA SER A 50 -13.86 -3.97 16.58
C SER A 50 -14.71 -4.45 15.41
N ALA A 51 -14.44 -4.02 14.17
CA ALA A 51 -15.16 -4.50 13.01
C ALA A 51 -14.96 -6.01 12.82
N PHE A 52 -13.72 -6.49 12.90
CA PHE A 52 -13.37 -7.91 12.77
C PHE A 52 -14.11 -8.79 13.78
N VAL A 53 -14.21 -8.38 15.04
CA VAL A 53 -14.89 -9.15 16.10
C VAL A 53 -16.42 -9.07 16.00
N ASN A 54 -16.97 -7.94 15.52
CA ASN A 54 -18.42 -7.69 15.57
C ASN A 54 -19.14 -7.88 14.24
N THR A 55 -18.45 -8.11 13.13
CA THR A 55 -19.10 -8.41 11.85
C THR A 55 -18.52 -9.65 11.17
N GLU A 56 -19.41 -10.52 10.71
CA GLU A 56 -19.05 -11.68 9.89
C GLU A 56 -18.83 -11.30 8.42
N ASN A 57 -19.14 -10.06 8.01
CA ASN A 57 -19.01 -9.62 6.64
C ASN A 57 -17.66 -8.95 6.39
N ARG A 58 -16.76 -9.72 5.77
CA ARG A 58 -15.46 -9.26 5.26
C ARG A 58 -15.50 -7.91 4.53
N ASP A 59 -16.40 -7.78 3.57
CA ASP A 59 -16.41 -6.60 2.69
C ASP A 59 -16.79 -5.35 3.48
N THR A 60 -17.66 -5.50 4.49
CA THR A 60 -17.99 -4.44 5.45
C THR A 60 -16.77 -4.05 6.29
N VAL A 61 -16.00 -5.02 6.81
CA VAL A 61 -14.76 -4.73 7.57
C VAL A 61 -13.79 -3.92 6.72
N LEU A 62 -13.49 -4.42 5.51
CA LEU A 62 -12.57 -3.76 4.58
C LEU A 62 -13.08 -2.36 4.23
N TYR A 63 -14.37 -2.21 3.93
CA TYR A 63 -14.96 -0.91 3.62
C TYR A 63 -14.75 0.11 4.75
N LEU A 64 -15.12 -0.25 5.97
CA LEU A 64 -15.10 0.66 7.12
C LEU A 64 -13.67 1.11 7.46
N VAL A 65 -12.73 0.16 7.52
CA VAL A 65 -11.35 0.45 7.95
C VAL A 65 -10.61 1.26 6.90
N LEU A 66 -10.73 0.90 5.62
CA LEU A 66 -10.07 1.61 4.53
C LEU A 66 -10.64 3.03 4.34
N THR A 67 -11.96 3.19 4.52
CA THR A 67 -12.60 4.51 4.50
C THR A 67 -12.13 5.37 5.68
N LYS A 68 -12.02 4.78 6.88
CA LYS A 68 -11.55 5.49 8.07
C LYS A 68 -10.09 5.93 7.93
N ALA A 69 -9.23 5.10 7.33
CA ALA A 69 -7.85 5.47 7.05
C ALA A 69 -7.77 6.69 6.11
N SER A 70 -8.51 6.66 5.00
CA SER A 70 -8.56 7.78 4.05
C SER A 70 -9.04 9.08 4.71
N LYS A 71 -10.09 8.98 5.53
CA LYS A 71 -10.59 10.11 6.33
C LYS A 71 -9.54 10.66 7.29
N LEU A 72 -8.84 9.80 8.04
CA LEU A 72 -7.80 10.21 8.98
C LEU A 72 -6.65 10.92 8.27
N LEU A 73 -6.18 10.38 7.15
CA LEU A 73 -5.12 10.99 6.35
C LEU A 73 -5.55 12.37 5.82
N ARG A 74 -6.81 12.51 5.39
CA ARG A 74 -7.36 13.79 4.95
C ARG A 74 -7.45 14.81 6.09
N GLU A 75 -7.98 14.41 7.24
CA GLU A 75 -8.11 15.27 8.43
C GLU A 75 -6.74 15.75 8.97
N LYS A 76 -5.69 14.96 8.74
CA LYS A 76 -4.30 15.30 9.08
C LYS A 76 -3.59 16.13 8.00
N GLY A 77 -4.25 16.40 6.88
CA GLY A 77 -3.69 17.16 5.76
C GLY A 77 -2.68 16.39 4.90
N VAL A 78 -2.54 15.09 5.13
CA VAL A 78 -1.65 14.19 4.37
C VAL A 78 -2.27 13.88 3.00
N LEU A 79 -3.51 13.41 3.01
CA LEU A 79 -4.26 13.14 1.78
C LEU A 79 -5.02 14.39 1.34
N LYS A 80 -4.60 15.01 0.23
CA LYS A 80 -5.29 16.15 -0.37
C LYS A 80 -6.51 15.68 -1.16
N SER A 81 -7.59 15.35 -0.45
CA SER A 81 -8.87 14.92 -1.03
C SER A 81 -10.05 15.65 -0.38
N SER A 82 -11.26 15.45 -0.92
CA SER A 82 -12.51 15.92 -0.32
C SER A 82 -13.18 14.79 0.48
N PRO A 83 -14.05 15.10 1.46
CA PRO A 83 -14.74 14.08 2.26
C PRO A 83 -15.49 13.02 1.43
N GLU A 84 -16.03 13.41 0.27
CA GLU A 84 -16.75 12.52 -0.64
C GLU A 84 -15.83 11.44 -1.24
N LYS A 85 -14.52 11.69 -1.25
CA LYS A 85 -13.50 10.77 -1.75
C LYS A 85 -12.91 9.85 -0.69
N ASP A 86 -13.32 9.98 0.58
CA ASP A 86 -12.81 9.10 1.66
C ASP A 86 -13.12 7.61 1.38
N THR A 87 -14.09 7.31 0.51
CA THR A 87 -14.46 5.95 0.11
C THR A 87 -13.76 5.45 -1.16
N GLU A 88 -12.97 6.27 -1.85
CA GLU A 88 -12.41 5.93 -3.16
C GLU A 88 -11.48 4.72 -3.09
N PHE A 89 -10.60 4.69 -2.08
CA PHE A 89 -9.67 3.57 -1.87
C PHE A 89 -10.41 2.27 -1.52
N SER A 90 -11.38 2.33 -0.61
CA SER A 90 -12.18 1.16 -0.23
C SER A 90 -12.99 0.62 -1.41
N ASN A 91 -13.61 1.51 -2.20
CA ASN A 91 -14.37 1.14 -3.39
C ASN A 91 -13.49 0.45 -4.46
N ARG A 92 -12.23 0.87 -4.63
CA ARG A 92 -11.29 0.19 -5.54
C ARG A 92 -11.02 -1.24 -5.07
N ILE A 93 -10.77 -1.45 -3.77
CA ILE A 93 -10.57 -2.79 -3.20
C ILE A 93 -11.84 -3.65 -3.35
N LEU A 94 -13.01 -3.08 -3.12
CA LEU A 94 -14.28 -3.81 -3.24
C LEU A 94 -14.62 -4.23 -4.69
N LYS A 95 -14.05 -3.55 -5.69
CA LYS A 95 -14.19 -3.91 -7.11
C LYS A 95 -13.31 -5.10 -7.52
N LEU A 96 -12.30 -5.47 -6.72
CA LEU A 96 -11.49 -6.67 -6.96
C LEU A 96 -12.37 -7.93 -6.88
N SER A 97 -11.91 -9.07 -7.40
CA SER A 97 -12.69 -10.32 -7.32
C SER A 97 -12.89 -10.76 -5.87
N SER A 98 -13.99 -11.48 -5.59
CA SER A 98 -14.28 -11.97 -4.23
C SER A 98 -13.13 -12.82 -3.65
N GLN A 99 -12.46 -13.61 -4.50
CA GLN A 99 -11.31 -14.41 -4.10
C GLN A 99 -10.13 -13.54 -3.66
N VAL A 100 -9.84 -12.47 -4.40
CA VAL A 100 -8.75 -11.54 -4.06
C VAL A 100 -9.06 -10.82 -2.73
N ARG A 101 -10.31 -10.39 -2.54
CA ARG A 101 -10.73 -9.78 -1.27
C ARG A 101 -10.66 -10.77 -0.09
N GLN A 102 -10.99 -12.04 -0.32
CA GLN A 102 -10.83 -13.10 0.69
C GLN A 102 -9.37 -13.24 1.10
N VAL A 103 -8.45 -13.32 0.12
CA VAL A 103 -7.01 -13.44 0.38
C VAL A 103 -6.45 -12.23 1.15
N LEU A 104 -6.96 -11.02 0.91
CA LEU A 104 -6.63 -9.84 1.72
C LEU A 104 -7.09 -10.03 3.16
N PHE A 105 -8.37 -10.36 3.33
CA PHE A 105 -8.98 -10.49 4.65
C PHE A 105 -8.34 -11.59 5.49
N ASP A 106 -8.14 -12.79 4.92
CA ASP A 106 -7.53 -13.93 5.62
C ASP A 106 -6.14 -13.58 6.18
N SER A 107 -5.35 -12.78 5.45
CA SER A 107 -4.04 -12.34 5.93
C SER A 107 -4.13 -11.35 7.08
N VAL A 108 -5.14 -10.48 7.07
CA VAL A 108 -5.38 -9.54 8.18
C VAL A 108 -5.93 -10.29 9.39
N SER A 109 -6.90 -11.18 9.20
CA SER A 109 -7.45 -12.04 10.25
C SER A 109 -6.36 -12.88 10.89
N SER A 110 -5.52 -13.54 10.09
CA SER A 110 -4.38 -14.32 10.59
C SER A 110 -3.40 -13.45 11.39
N ALA A 111 -3.12 -12.23 10.94
CA ALA A 111 -2.23 -11.33 11.68
C ALA A 111 -2.83 -10.90 13.04
N ILE A 112 -4.14 -10.66 13.09
CA ILE A 112 -4.86 -10.32 14.32
C ILE A 112 -4.87 -11.52 15.29
N GLU A 113 -5.22 -12.70 14.80
CA GLU A 113 -5.32 -13.94 15.61
C GLU A 113 -3.97 -14.38 16.18
N ASN A 114 -2.89 -14.15 15.44
CA ASN A 114 -1.52 -14.40 15.90
C ASN A 114 -0.96 -13.31 16.83
N GLN A 115 -1.80 -12.36 17.28
CA GLN A 115 -1.43 -11.29 18.21
C GLN A 115 -0.25 -10.44 17.71
N ASN A 116 -0.16 -10.23 16.39
CA ASN A 116 0.86 -9.36 15.83
C ASN A 116 0.68 -7.93 16.36
N SER A 117 1.79 -7.17 16.37
CA SER A 117 1.72 -5.77 16.77
C SER A 117 0.77 -4.99 15.86
N ARG A 118 0.16 -3.95 16.43
CA ARG A 118 -0.71 -3.00 15.73
C ARG A 118 -0.14 -2.57 14.38
N ASP A 119 1.11 -2.10 14.38
CA ASP A 119 1.77 -1.57 13.19
C ASP A 119 2.00 -2.67 12.15
N THR A 120 2.26 -3.91 12.58
CA THR A 120 2.37 -5.06 11.67
C THR A 120 1.03 -5.37 11.01
N VAL A 121 -0.07 -5.36 11.77
CA VAL A 121 -1.41 -5.61 11.23
C VAL A 121 -1.82 -4.52 10.23
N LEU A 122 -1.60 -3.25 10.58
CA LEU A 122 -1.87 -2.12 9.69
C LEU A 122 -1.00 -2.20 8.43
N HIS A 123 0.29 -2.50 8.58
CA HIS A 123 1.19 -2.70 7.44
C HIS A 123 0.66 -3.79 6.50
N ILE A 124 0.32 -4.97 7.02
CA ILE A 124 -0.22 -6.07 6.21
C ILE A 124 -1.49 -5.64 5.47
N LEU A 125 -2.43 -4.98 6.16
CA LEU A 125 -3.68 -4.52 5.56
C LEU A 125 -3.42 -3.57 4.39
N PHE A 126 -2.67 -2.49 4.60
CA PHE A 126 -2.50 -1.46 3.58
C PHE A 126 -1.54 -1.89 2.48
N TRP A 127 -0.41 -2.51 2.82
CA TRP A 127 0.57 -2.98 1.84
C TRP A 127 -0.06 -3.98 0.88
N LYS A 128 -0.80 -4.96 1.43
CA LYS A 128 -1.45 -5.97 0.61
C LYS A 128 -2.60 -5.39 -0.20
N SER A 129 -3.32 -4.39 0.33
CA SER A 129 -4.35 -3.66 -0.44
C SER A 129 -3.75 -2.96 -1.67
N GLU A 130 -2.67 -2.19 -1.49
CA GLU A 130 -1.99 -1.50 -2.59
C GLU A 130 -1.41 -2.48 -3.62
N LYS A 131 -0.75 -3.54 -3.12
CA LYS A 131 -0.19 -4.59 -3.98
C LYS A 131 -1.26 -5.26 -4.84
N LEU A 132 -2.41 -5.60 -4.27
CA LEU A 132 -3.51 -6.24 -5.00
C LEU A 132 -4.13 -5.31 -6.05
N LEU A 133 -4.25 -4.00 -5.76
CA LEU A 133 -4.70 -3.02 -6.75
C LEU A 133 -3.71 -2.93 -7.91
N PHE A 134 -2.42 -2.81 -7.62
CA PHE A 134 -1.38 -2.74 -8.64
C PHE A 134 -1.31 -3.99 -9.53
N GLU A 135 -1.48 -5.18 -8.95
CA GLU A 135 -1.53 -6.43 -9.71
C GLU A 135 -2.79 -6.56 -10.58
N SER A 136 -3.90 -5.95 -10.17
CA SER A 136 -5.18 -5.97 -10.91
C SER A 136 -5.27 -4.99 -12.08
N GLU A 137 -4.41 -3.95 -12.08
CA GLU A 137 -4.39 -2.89 -13.10
C GLU A 137 -3.40 -3.16 -14.24
N LYS A 138 -2.74 -4.33 -14.22
CA LYS A 138 -1.82 -4.81 -15.26
C LYS A 138 -2.50 -5.78 -16.21
#